data_AF-D0UN42-F1
#
_entry.id   AF-D0UN42-F1
#
_cell.length_a   1.000
_cell.length_b   1.000
_cell.length_c   1.000
_cell.angle_alpha   90.00
_cell.angle_beta   90.00
_cell.angle_gamma   90.00
#
_symmetry.space_group_name_H-M   'P 1'
#
loop_
_entity.id
_entity.type
_entity.pdbx_description
1 polymer ?
#
loop_
_entity_poly.entity_id
_entity_poly.type
_entity_poly.pdbx_seq_one_letter_code
_entity_poly.pdbx_strand_id
1 'polypeptide(L)'
;EIDAREDSFRSTAEAGQILLDQKHYAVDEVKEKLGVLENEKSVLLALWEERRILYEQCMDLQLFYRDTEQADTWMAKQEAFLANQDLGDSLDSVEALLK
;
A
#
# COMPACT_ATOMS: atom_id res chain seq x y z
N GLU A 1 9.71 9.29 -8.72
CA GLU A 1 11.18 9.17 -8.69
C GLU A 1 11.70 8.05 -9.57
N ILE A 2 11.27 6.79 -9.38
CA ILE A 2 11.69 5.66 -10.26
C ILE A 2 11.33 5.95 -11.73
N ASP A 3 10.06 6.23 -12.02
CA ASP A 3 9.62 6.57 -13.38
C ASP A 3 10.33 7.80 -13.96
N ALA A 4 10.60 8.80 -13.11
CA ALA A 4 11.28 10.03 -13.52
C ALA A 4 12.74 9.79 -13.95
N ARG A 5 13.35 8.68 -13.52
CA ARG A 5 14.72 8.29 -13.90
C ARG A 5 14.77 7.29 -15.04
N GLU A 6 13.63 6.84 -15.55
CA GLU A 6 13.57 5.82 -16.61
C GLU A 6 14.33 6.25 -17.87
N ASP A 7 14.22 7.53 -18.26
CA ASP A 7 14.95 8.07 -19.40
C ASP A 7 16.47 8.08 -19.17
N SER A 8 16.93 8.27 -17.94
CA SER A 8 18.37 8.19 -17.59
C SER A 8 18.90 6.76 -17.68
N PHE A 9 18.13 5.76 -17.22
CA PHE A 9 18.48 4.35 -17.40
C PHE A 9 18.55 3.99 -18.89
N ARG A 10 17.54 4.39 -19.67
CA ARG A 10 17.47 4.10 -21.11
C ARG A 10 18.65 4.71 -21.86
N SER A 11 18.90 6.01 -21.69
CA SER A 11 20.02 6.70 -22.34
C SER A 11 21.39 6.14 -21.95
N THR A 12 21.58 5.72 -20.69
CA THR A 12 22.81 5.08 -20.25
C THR A 12 23.01 3.72 -20.93
N ALA A 13 21.95 2.92 -21.02
CA ALA A 13 21.98 1.63 -21.70
C ALA A 13 22.26 1.77 -23.21
N GLU A 14 21.61 2.73 -23.87
CA GLU A 14 21.83 3.05 -25.29
C GLU A 14 23.28 3.49 -25.54
N ALA A 15 23.82 4.39 -24.71
CA ALA A 15 25.21 4.84 -24.82
C ALA A 15 26.20 3.68 -24.63
N GLY A 16 25.95 2.81 -23.66
CA GLY A 16 26.75 1.60 -23.45
C GLY A 16 26.70 0.65 -24.65
N GLN A 17 25.51 0.44 -25.25
CA GLN A 17 25.35 -0.41 -26.42
C GLN A 17 26.15 0.12 -27.62
N ILE A 18 26.16 1.44 -27.84
CA ILE A 18 26.96 2.09 -28.88
C ILE A 18 28.47 1.79 -28.68
N LEU A 19 28.96 1.84 -27.44
CA LEU A 19 30.37 1.51 -27.14
C LEU A 19 30.70 0.04 -27.44
N LEU A 20 29.76 -0.87 -27.20
CA LEU A 20 29.92 -2.28 -27.55
C LEU A 20 30.00 -2.47 -29.07
N ASP A 21 29.08 -1.84 -29.80
CA ASP A 21 29.00 -1.95 -31.27
C ASP A 21 30.24 -1.38 -31.96
N GLN A 22 30.83 -0.32 -31.38
CA GLN A 22 32.07 0.30 -31.86
C GLN A 22 33.35 -0.47 -31.47
N LYS A 23 33.23 -1.59 -30.73
CA LYS A 23 34.36 -2.37 -30.22
C LYS A 23 35.34 -1.50 -29.42
N HIS A 24 34.80 -0.65 -28.55
CA HIS A 24 35.58 0.20 -27.67
C HIS A 24 36.60 -0.63 -26.86
N TYR A 25 37.77 -0.07 -26.54
CA TYR A 25 38.88 -0.82 -25.91
C TYR A 25 38.50 -1.48 -24.56
N ALA A 26 37.46 -0.97 -23.90
CA ALA A 26 36.92 -1.45 -22.63
C ALA A 26 35.61 -2.24 -22.79
N VAL A 27 35.39 -2.90 -23.93
CA VAL A 27 34.14 -3.61 -24.26
C VAL A 27 33.67 -4.59 -23.16
N ASP A 28 34.61 -5.33 -22.55
CA ASP A 28 34.29 -6.31 -21.51
C ASP A 28 33.75 -5.64 -20.24
N GLU A 29 34.37 -4.53 -19.83
CA GLU A 29 33.93 -3.74 -18.68
C GLU A 29 32.56 -3.09 -18.94
N VAL A 30 32.36 -2.50 -20.12
CA VAL A 30 31.08 -1.90 -20.50
C VAL A 30 29.96 -2.94 -20.46
N LYS A 31 30.22 -4.15 -21.00
CA LYS A 31 29.25 -5.25 -21.01
C LYS A 31 28.89 -5.69 -19.60
N GLU A 32 29.88 -5.83 -18.72
CA GLU A 32 29.65 -6.17 -17.31
C GLU A 32 28.79 -5.10 -16.62
N LYS A 33 29.12 -3.83 -16.78
CA LYS A 33 28.40 -2.71 -16.15
C LYS A 33 26.96 -2.60 -16.64
N LEU A 34 26.71 -2.85 -17.92
CA LEU A 34 25.34 -2.89 -18.46
C LEU A 34 24.53 -4.03 -17.85
N GLY A 35 25.13 -5.21 -17.68
CA GLY A 35 24.47 -6.34 -17.00
C GLY A 35 24.14 -6.03 -15.54
N VAL A 36 25.07 -5.38 -14.82
CA VAL A 36 24.82 -4.92 -13.44
C VAL A 36 23.68 -3.91 -13.40
N LEU A 37 23.68 -2.92 -14.29
CA LEU A 37 22.63 -1.89 -14.37
C LEU A 37 21.24 -2.49 -14.59
N GLU A 38 21.12 -3.44 -15.52
CA GLU A 38 19.87 -4.13 -15.82
C GLU A 38 19.38 -4.95 -14.61
N ASN A 39 20.28 -5.69 -13.97
CA ASN A 39 19.95 -6.48 -12.79
C ASN A 39 19.52 -5.60 -11.60
N GLU A 40 20.25 -4.53 -11.31
CA GLU A 40 19.89 -3.58 -10.24
C GLU A 40 18.53 -2.92 -10.50
N LYS A 41 18.24 -2.54 -11.76
CA LYS A 41 16.93 -2.01 -12.14
C LYS A 41 15.82 -3.04 -11.91
N SER A 42 16.03 -4.29 -12.31
CA SER A 42 15.05 -5.37 -12.10
C SER A 42 14.78 -5.61 -10.61
N VAL A 43 15.83 -5.70 -9.80
CA VAL A 43 15.72 -5.85 -8.33
C VAL A 43 14.99 -4.67 -7.70
N LEU A 44 15.29 -3.43 -8.12
CA LEU A 44 14.62 -2.23 -7.62
C LEU A 44 13.10 -2.29 -7.89
N LEU A 45 12.69 -2.65 -9.11
CA LEU A 45 11.27 -2.74 -9.48
C LEU A 45 10.55 -3.85 -8.71
N ALA A 46 11.20 -5.00 -8.52
CA ALA A 46 10.64 -6.09 -7.72
C ALA A 46 10.43 -5.68 -6.25
N LEU A 47 11.42 -5.04 -5.63
CA LEU A 47 11.32 -4.55 -4.24
C LEU A 47 10.26 -3.45 -4.09
N TRP A 48 10.14 -2.58 -5.09
CA TRP A 48 9.10 -1.54 -5.09
C TRP A 48 7.70 -2.16 -5.10
N GLU A 49 7.49 -3.17 -5.93
CA GLU A 49 6.20 -3.86 -6.04
C GLU A 49 5.87 -4.64 -4.76
N GLU A 50 6.83 -5.38 -4.21
CA GLU A 50 6.66 -6.06 -2.92
C GLU A 50 6.25 -5.07 -1.82
N ARG A 51 6.91 -3.91 -1.79
CA ARG A 51 6.59 -2.85 -0.81
C ARG A 51 5.20 -2.27 -1.03
N ARG A 52 4.78 -2.07 -2.28
CA ARG A 52 3.44 -1.57 -2.63
C ARG A 52 2.36 -2.52 -2.08
N ILE A 53 2.50 -3.81 -2.36
CA ILE A 53 1.58 -4.86 -1.88
C ILE A 53 1.51 -4.86 -0.35
N LEU A 54 2.66 -4.77 0.33
CA LEU A 54 2.69 -4.71 1.79
C LEU A 54 1.92 -3.50 2.34
N TYR A 55 2.06 -2.32 1.72
CA TYR A 55 1.33 -1.13 2.16
C TYR A 55 -0.17 -1.22 1.88
N GLU A 56 -0.57 -1.85 0.78
CA GLU A 56 -1.99 -2.12 0.52
C GLU A 56 -2.58 -3.05 1.60
N GLN A 57 -1.88 -4.14 1.94
CA GLN A 57 -2.30 -5.05 3.02
C GLN A 57 -2.37 -4.36 4.38
N CYS A 58 -1.39 -3.52 4.70
CA CYS A 58 -1.41 -2.73 5.93
C CYS A 58 -2.59 -1.75 5.96
N MET A 59 -2.90 -1.10 4.84
CA MET A 59 -4.05 -0.20 4.73
C MET A 59 -5.36 -0.95 4.96
N ASP A 60 -5.55 -2.10 4.30
CA ASP A 60 -6.74 -2.93 4.48
C ASP A 60 -6.92 -3.37 5.94
N LEU A 61 -5.83 -3.74 6.60
CA LEU A 61 -5.86 -4.10 8.02
C LEU A 61 -6.26 -2.92 8.92
N GLN A 62 -5.76 -1.71 8.64
CA GLN A 62 -6.14 -0.52 9.41
C GLN A 62 -7.61 -0.15 9.21
N LEU A 63 -8.12 -0.28 7.99
CA LEU A 63 -9.54 -0.09 7.70
C LEU A 63 -10.39 -1.11 8.46
N PHE A 64 -9.99 -2.38 8.47
CA PHE A 64 -10.68 -3.43 9.22
C PHE A 64 -10.74 -3.13 10.73
N TYR A 65 -9.63 -2.70 11.35
CA TYR A 65 -9.64 -2.34 12.76
C TYR A 65 -10.55 -1.17 13.07
N ARG A 66 -10.51 -0.11 12.25
CA ARG A 66 -11.39 1.04 12.40
C ARG A 66 -12.86 0.63 12.30
N ASP A 67 -13.20 -0.18 11.31
CA ASP A 67 -14.58 -0.58 11.06
C ASP A 67 -15.09 -1.51 12.19
N THR A 68 -14.22 -2.37 12.74
CA THR A 68 -14.53 -3.21 13.90
C THR A 68 -14.74 -2.36 15.16
N GLU A 69 -13.88 -1.39 15.43
CA GLU A 69 -14.02 -0.48 16.58
C GLU A 69 -15.32 0.34 16.50
N GLN A 70 -15.70 0.77 15.29
CA GLN A 70 -16.96 1.46 15.05
C GLN A 70 -18.16 0.54 15.34
N ALA A 71 -18.11 -0.71 14.89
CA ALA A 71 -19.16 -1.69 15.15
C ALA A 71 -19.28 -1.99 16.65
N ASP A 72 -18.16 -2.22 17.35
CA ASP A 72 -18.12 -2.47 18.80
C ASP A 72 -18.70 -1.28 19.58
N THR A 73 -18.32 -0.05 19.21
CA THR A 73 -18.87 1.17 19.83
C THR A 73 -20.38 1.28 19.62
N TRP A 74 -20.88 0.91 18.43
CA TRP A 74 -22.31 0.94 18.14
C TRP A 74 -23.06 -0.13 18.93
N MET A 75 -22.54 -1.36 18.98
CA MET A 75 -23.12 -2.46 19.76
C MET A 75 -23.15 -2.13 21.24
N ALA A 76 -22.05 -1.62 21.81
CA ALA A 76 -21.98 -1.24 23.22
C ALA A 76 -23.02 -0.18 23.60
N LYS A 77 -23.29 0.79 22.72
CA LYS A 77 -24.38 1.78 22.92
C LYS A 77 -25.75 1.11 22.92
N GLN A 78 -25.99 0.18 22.00
CA GLN A 78 -27.25 -0.54 21.93
C GLN A 78 -27.46 -1.46 23.15
N GLU A 79 -26.42 -2.17 23.58
CA GLU A 79 -26.44 -2.99 24.79
C GLU A 79 -26.71 -2.14 26.04
N ALA A 80 -26.06 -0.98 26.17
CA ALA A 80 -26.30 -0.06 27.28
C ALA A 80 -27.75 0.47 27.29
N PHE A 81 -28.31 0.78 26.12
CA PHE A 81 -29.72 1.18 25.99
C PHE A 81 -30.68 0.05 26.40
N LEU A 82 -30.44 -1.19 25.93
CA LEU A 82 -31.28 -2.36 26.25
C LEU A 82 -31.13 -2.82 27.70
N ALA A 83 -29.96 -2.63 28.31
CA ALA A 83 -29.72 -2.94 29.73
C ALA A 83 -30.40 -1.94 30.67
N ASN A 84 -30.88 -0.81 30.15
CA ASN A 84 -31.66 0.13 30.94
C ASN A 84 -33.00 -0.50 31.35
N GLN A 85 -33.18 -0.74 32.65
CA GLN A 85 -34.40 -1.32 33.22
C GLN A 85 -35.48 -0.28 33.54
N ASP A 86 -35.21 1.00 33.27
CA ASP A 86 -36.17 2.08 33.48
C ASP A 86 -37.23 2.06 32.37
N LEU A 87 -38.34 1.38 32.66
CA LEU A 87 -39.47 1.20 31.75
C LEU A 87 -40.41 2.41 31.71
N GLY A 88 -40.11 3.48 32.45
CA GLY A 88 -40.99 4.62 32.62
C GLY A 88 -42.13 4.35 33.61
N ASP A 89 -42.57 5.40 34.30
CA ASP A 89 -43.61 5.37 35.34
C ASP A 89 -45.01 5.75 34.84
N SER A 90 -45.13 6.03 33.53
CA SER A 90 -46.37 6.44 32.87
C SER A 90 -46.54 5.82 31.48
N LEU A 91 -47.79 5.70 31.02
CA LEU A 91 -48.11 5.17 29.69
C LEU A 91 -47.39 5.94 28.56
N ASP A 92 -47.33 7.28 28.67
CA ASP A 92 -46.62 8.13 27.70
C ASP A 92 -45.11 7.88 27.70
N SER A 93 -44.50 7.62 28.87
CA SER A 93 -43.07 7.28 28.96
C SER A 93 -42.75 5.90 28.38
N VAL A 94 -43.66 4.93 28.54
CA VAL A 94 -43.54 3.58 27.94
C VAL A 94 -43.71 3.65 26.42
N GLU A 95 -44.68 4.43 25.91
CA GLU A 95 -44.84 4.64 24.46
C GLU A 95 -43.64 5.34 23.81
N ALA A 96 -43.00 6.27 24.53
CA ALA A 96 -41.78 6.93 24.06
C ALA A 96 -40.57 5.97 23.98
N LEU A 97 -40.49 4.97 24.85
CA LEU A 97 -39.44 3.94 24.83
C LEU A 97 -39.64 2.89 23.71
N LEU A 98 -40.87 2.74 23.20
CA LEU A 98 -41.22 1.79 22.13
C LEU A 98 -40.99 2.36 20.71
N LYS A 99 -40.71 3.66 20.58
CA LYS A 99 -40.44 4.35 19.31
C LYS A 99 -38.94 4.45 19.03
#